data_AF-A0A382BTR1-F1
#
_entry.id   AF-A0A382BTR1-F1
#
_cell.length_a   1.000
_cell.length_b   1.000
_cell.length_c   1.000
_cell.angle_alpha   90.00
_cell.angle_beta   90.00
_cell.angle_gamma   90.00
#
_symmetry.space_group_name_H-M   'P 1'
#
loop_
_entity.id
_entity.type
_entity.pdbx_description
1 polymer ?
#
loop_
_entity_poly.entity_id
_entity_poly.type
_entity_poly.pdbx_seq_one_letter_code
_entity_poly.pdbx_strand_id
1 'polypeptide(L)'
;MMTIKGFREITEATDNAVFTLGRFNPPTTGHEKLIKKLSSKAGRDPMYVFPTHTQDPKRNPLPHSLKIAYMKKMFRKYAKNIQVSKARNVFEVAKILYDKGHKSVTMVVGSDRVAEFSSLLKKYNGIKSTHGFYEFNNIDVVSAGDRDPDSEGVEGMSA
;
A
#
# COMPACT_ATOMS: atom_id res chain seq x y z
N MET A 1 15.60 13.34 37.28
CA MET A 1 16.39 13.85 36.14
C MET A 1 15.65 13.45 34.88
N MET A 2 14.96 14.39 34.23
CA MET A 2 14.10 14.13 33.07
C MET A 2 14.93 14.40 31.82
N THR A 3 15.35 13.34 31.13
CA THR A 3 16.21 13.44 29.96
C THR A 3 15.42 14.07 28.82
N ILE A 4 15.75 15.31 28.47
CA ILE A 4 15.19 16.02 27.33
C ILE A 4 15.65 15.28 26.06
N LYS A 5 14.70 14.68 25.33
CA LYS A 5 14.96 14.14 23.99
C LYS A 5 15.41 15.28 23.08
N GLY A 6 16.52 15.08 22.38
CA GLY A 6 17.13 16.10 21.54
C GLY A 6 16.21 16.52 20.37
N PHE A 7 16.24 17.80 20.03
CA PHE A 7 15.45 18.47 18.98
C PHE A 7 15.52 17.81 17.58
N ARG A 8 16.47 16.88 17.36
CA ARG A 8 16.60 16.09 16.12
C ARG A 8 15.64 14.90 16.02
N GLU A 9 14.96 14.53 17.10
CA GLU A 9 13.99 13.42 17.12
C GLU A 9 12.53 13.86 16.94
N ILE A 10 12.28 15.17 16.80
CA ILE A 10 10.95 15.70 16.50
C ILE A 10 10.85 15.94 14.99
N THR A 11 11.05 14.90 14.18
CA THR A 11 10.29 14.86 12.93
C THR A 11 8.88 14.54 13.36
N GLU A 12 7.96 15.51 13.32
CA GLU A 12 6.54 15.24 13.53
C GLU A 12 6.18 14.03 12.69
N ALA A 13 5.84 12.92 13.35
CA ALA A 13 5.29 11.78 12.66
C ALA A 13 4.00 12.30 12.04
N THR A 14 3.99 12.39 10.72
CA THR A 14 2.83 12.86 9.98
C THR A 14 1.66 11.91 10.26
N ASP A 15 0.49 12.46 10.50
CA ASP A 15 -0.72 11.68 10.78
C ASP A 15 -1.18 10.80 9.61
N ASN A 16 -0.65 11.05 8.40
CA ASN A 16 -1.02 10.39 7.17
C ASN A 16 -0.12 9.19 6.85
N ALA A 17 -0.71 8.05 6.51
CA ALA A 17 0.01 6.93 5.90
C ALA A 17 -0.28 6.85 4.39
N VAL A 18 0.78 6.77 3.58
CA VAL A 18 0.61 6.59 2.14
C VAL A 18 0.86 5.13 1.77
N PHE A 19 -0.09 4.46 1.12
CA PHE A 19 0.03 3.02 0.91
C PHE A 19 -0.47 2.55 -0.45
N THR A 20 -0.03 1.35 -0.81
CA THR A 20 -0.59 0.58 -1.93
C THR A 20 -0.67 -0.89 -1.57
N LEU A 21 -1.50 -1.64 -2.29
CA LEU A 21 -1.56 -3.09 -2.24
C LEU A 21 -1.66 -3.68 -3.64
N GLY A 22 -1.16 -4.90 -3.81
CA GLY A 22 -1.19 -5.56 -5.11
C GLY A 22 -0.75 -7.01 -5.04
N ARG A 23 -0.99 -7.75 -6.13
CA ARG A 23 -0.62 -9.17 -6.23
C ARG A 23 0.86 -9.38 -6.43
N PHE A 24 1.54 -8.47 -7.14
CA PHE A 24 2.98 -8.51 -7.45
C PHE A 24 3.46 -9.89 -7.90
N ASN A 25 2.79 -10.47 -8.89
CA ASN A 25 2.94 -11.87 -9.28
C ASN A 25 3.17 -12.06 -10.78
N PRO A 26 4.42 -12.07 -11.27
CA PRO A 26 5.62 -11.62 -10.56
C PRO A 26 5.67 -10.07 -10.46
N PRO A 27 6.59 -9.51 -9.66
CA PRO A 27 6.86 -8.07 -9.69
C PRO A 27 7.42 -7.65 -11.06
N THR A 28 7.08 -6.44 -11.51
CA THR A 28 7.40 -5.94 -12.87
C THR A 28 7.81 -4.46 -12.81
N THR A 29 8.27 -3.91 -13.93
CA THR A 29 8.57 -2.47 -14.08
C THR A 29 7.33 -1.58 -13.85
N GLY A 30 6.14 -2.05 -14.25
CA GLY A 30 4.88 -1.36 -13.93
C GLY A 30 4.64 -1.22 -12.42
N HIS A 31 4.96 -2.26 -11.65
CA HIS A 31 4.91 -2.19 -10.19
C HIS A 31 5.95 -1.21 -9.62
N GLU A 32 7.13 -1.08 -10.24
CA GLU A 32 8.11 -0.07 -9.85
C GLU A 32 7.60 1.35 -10.09
N LYS A 33 6.94 1.61 -11.23
CA LYS A 33 6.31 2.91 -11.54
C LYS A 33 5.29 3.28 -10.45
N LEU A 34 4.43 2.33 -10.06
CA LEU A 34 3.48 2.51 -8.95
C LEU A 34 4.19 2.85 -7.63
N ILE A 35 5.25 2.12 -7.26
CA ILE A 35 6.00 2.36 -6.00
C ILE A 35 6.75 3.70 -6.04
N LYS A 36 7.26 4.12 -7.20
CA LYS A 36 7.87 5.45 -7.38
C LYS A 36 6.85 6.56 -7.17
N LYS A 37 5.66 6.42 -7.73
CA LYS A 37 4.58 7.39 -7.54
C LYS A 37 4.09 7.42 -6.10
N LEU A 38 3.98 6.26 -5.46
CA LEU A 38 3.71 6.14 -4.03
C LEU A 38 4.74 6.91 -3.20
N SER A 39 6.04 6.70 -3.47
CA SER A 39 7.13 7.41 -2.78
C SER A 39 7.09 8.92 -3.01
N SER A 40 6.76 9.36 -4.23
CA SER A 40 6.60 10.78 -4.54
C SER A 40 5.41 11.41 -3.80
N LYS A 41 4.29 10.70 -3.70
CA LYS A 41 3.10 11.18 -2.97
C LYS A 41 3.31 11.19 -1.46
N ALA A 42 4.09 10.24 -0.95
CA ALA A 42 4.43 10.16 0.46
C ALA A 42 5.26 11.35 0.93
N GLY A 43 6.30 11.75 0.19
CA GLY A 43 7.18 12.83 0.62
C GLY A 43 7.83 12.50 1.97
N ARG A 44 7.39 13.16 3.05
CA ARG A 44 7.83 12.87 4.43
C ARG A 44 6.93 11.86 5.16
N ASP A 45 5.74 11.59 4.63
CA ASP A 45 4.81 10.65 5.21
C ASP A 45 5.36 9.22 5.16
N PRO A 46 5.06 8.36 6.15
CA PRO A 46 5.42 6.96 6.10
C PRO A 46 4.68 6.26 4.95
N MET A 47 5.45 5.55 4.11
CA MET A 47 4.91 4.75 3.02
C MET A 47 4.94 3.25 3.24
N TYR A 48 3.91 2.55 2.78
CA TYR A 48 3.73 1.11 2.95
C TYR A 48 3.32 0.42 1.64
N VAL A 49 3.99 -0.67 1.29
CA VAL A 49 3.64 -1.52 0.15
C VAL A 49 3.21 -2.89 0.67
N PHE A 50 1.97 -3.29 0.39
CA PHE A 50 1.40 -4.55 0.88
C PHE A 50 1.20 -5.57 -0.25
N PRO A 51 2.06 -6.59 -0.36
CA PRO A 51 1.79 -7.72 -1.24
C PRO A 51 0.65 -8.58 -0.70
N THR A 52 -0.33 -8.90 -1.54
CA THR A 52 -1.50 -9.71 -1.14
C THR A 52 -1.22 -11.21 -1.20
N HIS A 53 -2.02 -11.96 -0.45
CA HIS A 53 -1.92 -13.42 -0.32
C HIS A 53 -2.55 -14.20 -1.46
N THR A 54 -3.12 -13.54 -2.48
CA THR A 54 -3.76 -14.22 -3.62
C THR A 54 -2.78 -15.18 -4.29
N GLN A 55 -3.11 -16.47 -4.31
CA GLN A 55 -2.28 -17.52 -4.89
C GLN A 55 -3.18 -18.55 -5.58
N ASP A 56 -2.90 -18.82 -6.84
CA ASP A 56 -3.54 -19.87 -7.63
C ASP A 56 -2.58 -20.32 -8.73
N PRO A 57 -2.61 -21.60 -9.17
CA PRO A 57 -1.59 -22.13 -10.07
C PRO A 57 -1.51 -21.42 -11.43
N LYS A 58 -2.60 -20.80 -11.90
CA LYS A 58 -2.71 -20.28 -13.27
C LYS A 58 -2.33 -18.80 -13.37
N ARG A 59 -2.89 -17.97 -12.49
CA ARG A 59 -2.78 -16.50 -12.53
C ARG A 59 -1.89 -15.96 -11.44
N ASN A 60 -1.76 -16.67 -10.32
CA ASN A 60 -0.99 -16.21 -9.18
C ASN A 60 -0.06 -17.30 -8.62
N PRO A 61 0.91 -17.81 -9.40
CA PRO A 61 1.67 -19.00 -9.02
C PRO A 61 2.61 -18.77 -7.83
N LEU A 62 3.12 -17.55 -7.62
CA LEU A 62 4.09 -17.30 -6.56
C LEU A 62 3.44 -17.28 -5.16
N PRO A 63 4.01 -17.98 -4.16
CA PRO A 63 3.61 -17.84 -2.77
C PRO A 63 3.99 -16.47 -2.20
N HIS A 64 3.27 -16.02 -1.17
CA HIS A 64 3.44 -14.67 -0.58
C HIS A 64 4.87 -14.33 -0.18
N SER A 65 5.59 -15.26 0.45
CA SER A 65 6.98 -15.08 0.87
C SER A 65 7.91 -14.81 -0.32
N LEU A 66 7.69 -15.50 -1.45
CA LEU A 66 8.49 -15.36 -2.64
C LEU A 66 8.21 -14.04 -3.36
N LYS A 67 6.94 -13.59 -3.38
CA LYS A 67 6.59 -12.24 -3.86
C LYS A 67 7.37 -11.17 -3.09
N ILE A 68 7.37 -11.25 -1.76
CA ILE A 68 8.10 -10.30 -0.91
C ILE A 68 9.60 -10.35 -1.20
N ALA A 69 10.19 -11.55 -1.28
CA ALA A 69 11.61 -11.72 -1.56
C ALA A 69 12.00 -11.09 -2.90
N TYR A 70 11.22 -11.35 -3.95
CA TYR A 70 11.44 -10.78 -5.28
C TYR A 70 11.26 -9.26 -5.30
N MET A 71 10.20 -8.73 -4.69
CA MET A 71 10.02 -7.29 -4.60
C MET A 71 11.16 -6.60 -3.85
N LYS A 72 11.65 -7.16 -2.74
CA LYS A 72 12.79 -6.59 -2.00
C LYS A 72 14.10 -6.66 -2.81
N LYS A 73 14.29 -7.71 -3.62
CA LYS A 73 15.45 -7.85 -4.49
C LYS A 73 15.40 -6.90 -5.70
N MET A 74 14.23 -6.74 -6.32
CA MET A 74 14.04 -5.88 -7.50
C MET A 74 13.95 -4.40 -7.12
N PHE A 75 13.24 -4.08 -6.04
CA PHE A 75 12.96 -2.71 -5.59
C PHE A 75 13.76 -2.36 -4.33
N ARG A 76 15.09 -2.59 -4.35
CA ARG A 76 15.98 -2.47 -3.18
C ARG A 76 15.82 -1.16 -2.40
N LYS A 77 15.62 -0.04 -3.11
CA LYS A 77 15.38 1.29 -2.53
C LYS A 77 14.17 1.31 -1.58
N TYR A 78 13.15 0.51 -1.86
CA TYR A 78 11.87 0.47 -1.15
C TYR A 78 11.73 -0.78 -0.26
N ALA A 79 12.81 -1.56 -0.08
CA ALA A 79 12.76 -2.84 0.62
C ALA A 79 12.22 -2.75 2.06
N LYS A 80 12.48 -1.63 2.75
CA LYS A 80 11.99 -1.35 4.12
C LYS A 80 10.49 -1.03 4.16
N ASN A 81 9.92 -0.57 3.04
CA ASN A 81 8.51 -0.21 2.93
C ASN A 81 7.63 -1.40 2.53
N ILE A 82 8.22 -2.48 2.00
CA ILE A 82 7.50 -3.71 1.64
C ILE A 82 7.17 -4.50 2.91
N GLN A 83 5.87 -4.61 3.18
CA GLN A 83 5.34 -5.17 4.41
C GLN A 83 5.24 -6.69 4.35
N VAL A 84 5.68 -7.34 5.43
CA VAL A 84 5.34 -8.74 5.72
C VAL A 84 4.09 -8.70 6.59
N SER A 85 2.94 -8.98 6.00
CA SER A 85 1.63 -8.88 6.67
C SER A 85 0.77 -10.08 6.33
N LYS A 86 -0.19 -10.41 7.21
CA LYS A 86 -1.25 -11.39 6.94
C LYS A 86 -2.47 -10.79 6.23
N ALA A 87 -2.49 -9.47 6.02
CA ALA A 87 -3.62 -8.77 5.42
C ALA A 87 -3.90 -9.26 3.99
N ARG A 88 -5.16 -9.62 3.73
CA ARG A 88 -5.61 -10.21 2.46
C ARG A 88 -6.28 -9.21 1.52
N ASN A 89 -6.86 -8.15 2.07
CA ASN A 89 -7.66 -7.16 1.35
C ASN A 89 -7.38 -5.75 1.87
N VAL A 90 -7.96 -4.75 1.21
CA VAL A 90 -7.75 -3.32 1.52
C VAL A 90 -8.24 -2.94 2.91
N PHE A 91 -9.29 -3.57 3.43
CA PHE A 91 -9.84 -3.27 4.75
C PHE A 91 -8.93 -3.76 5.88
N GLU A 92 -8.36 -4.95 5.73
CA GLU A 92 -7.38 -5.47 6.68
C GLU A 92 -6.09 -4.62 6.68
N VAL A 93 -5.69 -4.08 5.51
CA VAL A 93 -4.59 -3.11 5.42
C VAL A 93 -4.95 -1.80 6.13
N ALA A 94 -6.15 -1.26 5.88
CA ALA A 94 -6.65 -0.06 6.54
C ALA A 94 -6.67 -0.23 8.07
N LYS A 95 -7.15 -1.38 8.57
CA LYS A 95 -7.08 -1.74 10.00
C LYS A 95 -5.65 -1.71 10.52
N ILE A 96 -4.69 -2.33 9.83
CA ILE A 96 -3.27 -2.33 10.26
C ILE A 96 -2.73 -0.91 10.35
N LEU A 97 -3.06 -0.03 9.39
CA LEU A 97 -2.60 1.35 9.40
C LEU A 97 -3.25 2.14 10.54
N TYR A 98 -4.54 1.92 10.80
CA TYR A 98 -5.24 2.51 11.93
C TYR A 98 -4.67 2.06 13.28
N ASP A 99 -4.45 0.75 13.45
CA ASP A 99 -3.83 0.18 14.65
C ASP A 99 -2.40 0.68 14.89
N LYS A 100 -1.71 1.11 13.83
CA LYS A 100 -0.38 1.76 13.91
C LYS A 100 -0.45 3.21 14.40
N GLY A 101 -1.65 3.77 14.58
CA GLY A 101 -1.86 5.12 15.10
C GLY A 101 -2.09 6.20 14.02
N HIS A 102 -2.08 5.83 12.73
CA HIS A 102 -2.33 6.80 11.65
C HIS A 102 -3.76 7.33 11.72
N LYS A 103 -3.92 8.65 11.54
CA LYS A 103 -5.22 9.33 11.56
C LYS A 103 -5.75 9.60 10.17
N SER A 104 -4.90 9.58 9.16
CA SER A 104 -5.30 9.72 7.75
C SER A 104 -4.60 8.67 6.90
N VAL A 105 -5.19 8.35 5.75
CA VAL A 105 -4.55 7.50 4.76
C VAL A 105 -4.69 8.05 3.35
N THR A 106 -3.64 7.86 2.55
CA THR A 106 -3.64 8.11 1.11
C THR A 106 -3.29 6.81 0.38
N MET A 107 -4.22 6.29 -0.39
CA MET A 107 -4.00 5.09 -1.19
C MET A 107 -3.58 5.47 -2.60
N VAL A 108 -2.52 4.86 -3.13
CA VAL A 108 -2.08 5.04 -4.52
C VAL A 108 -2.36 3.77 -5.32
N VAL A 109 -3.12 3.89 -6.40
CA VAL A 109 -3.54 2.77 -7.27
C VAL A 109 -3.58 3.14 -8.75
N GLY A 110 -3.77 2.17 -9.64
CA GLY A 110 -4.05 2.45 -11.05
C GLY A 110 -5.33 3.28 -11.23
N SER A 111 -5.38 4.11 -12.27
CA SER A 111 -6.50 5.02 -12.57
C SER A 111 -7.86 4.32 -12.55
N ASP A 112 -7.93 3.11 -13.10
CA ASP A 112 -9.15 2.32 -13.24
C ASP A 112 -9.81 1.93 -11.90
N ARG A 113 -9.05 1.95 -10.80
CA ARG A 113 -9.51 1.50 -9.47
C ARG A 113 -9.72 2.60 -8.45
N VAL A 114 -9.47 3.86 -8.82
CA VAL A 114 -9.58 5.00 -7.88
C VAL A 114 -10.98 5.11 -7.29
N ALA A 115 -12.01 5.11 -8.15
CA ALA A 115 -13.40 5.26 -7.71
C ALA A 115 -13.88 4.09 -6.84
N GLU A 116 -13.51 2.86 -7.22
CA GLU A 116 -13.83 1.64 -6.48
C GLU A 116 -13.26 1.69 -5.07
N PHE A 117 -11.94 1.90 -4.93
CA PHE A 117 -11.29 1.91 -3.63
C PHE A 117 -11.69 3.09 -2.75
N SER A 118 -11.89 4.28 -3.35
CA SER A 118 -12.40 5.44 -2.62
C SER A 118 -13.76 5.13 -1.99
N SER A 119 -14.67 4.52 -2.77
CA SER A 119 -15.99 4.12 -2.31
C SER A 119 -15.92 3.06 -1.21
N LEU A 120 -15.14 1.99 -1.41
CA LEU A 120 -15.00 0.91 -0.44
C LEU A 120 -14.43 1.40 0.89
N LEU A 121 -13.32 2.13 0.87
CA LEU A 121 -12.66 2.58 2.09
C LEU A 121 -13.52 3.57 2.88
N LYS A 122 -14.19 4.51 2.21
CA LYS A 122 -15.07 5.48 2.86
C LYS A 122 -16.34 4.82 3.41
N LYS A 123 -16.93 3.88 2.65
CA LYS A 123 -18.14 3.15 3.08
C LYS A 123 -17.95 2.42 4.42
N TYR A 124 -16.77 1.85 4.65
CA TYR A 124 -16.49 1.07 5.87
C TYR A 124 -15.72 1.84 6.94
N ASN A 125 -15.45 3.14 6.75
CA ASN A 125 -14.83 3.99 7.76
C ASN A 125 -15.78 4.20 8.95
N GLY A 126 -15.33 3.91 10.17
CA GLY A 126 -16.15 3.96 11.38
C GLY A 126 -17.12 2.78 11.54
N ILE A 127 -17.07 1.77 10.65
CA ILE A 127 -17.95 0.59 10.72
C ILE A 127 -17.15 -0.64 11.17
N LYS A 128 -17.57 -1.26 12.27
CA LYS A 128 -17.02 -2.54 12.73
C LYS A 128 -17.58 -3.69 11.88
N SER A 129 -16.69 -4.47 11.26
CA SER A 129 -17.06 -5.58 10.37
C SER A 129 -16.13 -6.79 10.59
N THR A 130 -16.34 -7.88 9.84
CA THR A 130 -15.52 -9.11 9.89
C THR A 130 -14.05 -8.86 9.57
N HIS A 131 -13.76 -7.86 8.73
CA HIS A 131 -12.40 -7.42 8.39
C HIS A 131 -11.76 -6.51 9.46
N GLY A 132 -12.49 -6.21 10.56
CA GLY A 132 -12.06 -5.34 11.65
C GLY A 132 -12.69 -3.96 11.61
N PHE A 133 -12.00 -2.99 12.22
CA PHE A 133 -12.45 -1.61 12.39
C PHE A 133 -11.31 -0.65 12.08
N TYR A 134 -11.63 0.45 11.41
CA TYR A 134 -10.75 1.62 11.25
C TYR A 134 -11.62 2.87 11.20
N GLU A 135 -11.07 4.00 11.64
CA GLU A 135 -11.74 5.29 11.60
C GLU A 135 -10.72 6.41 11.36
N PHE A 136 -10.51 6.75 10.09
CA PHE A 136 -9.62 7.83 9.70
C PHE A 136 -10.36 9.16 9.61
N ASN A 137 -9.67 10.24 9.98
CA ASN A 137 -10.10 11.63 9.78
C ASN A 137 -10.18 11.96 8.29
N ASN A 138 -9.24 11.44 7.50
CA ASN A 138 -9.21 11.62 6.05
C ASN A 138 -8.82 10.34 5.31
N ILE A 139 -9.50 10.08 4.20
CA ILE A 139 -9.22 8.98 3.26
C ILE A 139 -9.14 9.57 1.86
N ASP A 140 -7.93 9.57 1.31
CA ASP A 140 -7.66 9.94 -0.07
C ASP A 140 -7.27 8.71 -0.90
N VAL A 141 -7.67 8.69 -2.17
CA VAL A 141 -7.28 7.66 -3.13
C VAL A 141 -6.88 8.34 -4.42
N VAL A 142 -5.63 8.18 -4.82
CA VAL A 142 -5.04 8.88 -5.97
C VAL A 142 -4.54 7.92 -7.02
N SER A 143 -4.62 8.34 -8.28
CA SER A 143 -4.07 7.59 -9.40
C SER A 143 -2.54 7.62 -9.41
N ALA A 144 -1.96 6.48 -9.78
CA ALA A 144 -0.54 6.33 -10.09
C ALA A 144 -0.18 6.93 -11.48
N GLY A 145 -1.19 7.33 -12.26
CA GLY A 145 -1.11 7.68 -13.68
C GLY A 145 -1.77 6.61 -14.56
N ASP A 146 -2.04 6.98 -15.82
CA ASP A 146 -2.51 6.03 -16.83
C ASP A 146 -1.39 5.10 -17.26
N ARG A 147 -1.77 3.89 -17.73
CA ARG A 147 -0.78 2.92 -18.19
C ARG A 147 -0.13 3.42 -19.47
N ASP A 148 1.18 3.20 -19.55
CA ASP A 148 1.95 3.37 -20.78
C ASP A 148 1.45 2.34 -21.81
N PRO A 149 0.97 2.74 -23.01
CA PRO A 149 0.47 1.82 -24.03
C PRO A 149 1.52 0.81 -24.49
N ASP A 150 2.81 1.11 -24.31
CA ASP A 150 3.94 0.23 -24.65
C ASP A 150 4.29 -0.79 -23.54
N SER A 151 3.49 -0.89 -22.48
CA SER A 151 3.65 -1.94 -21.47
C SER A 151 3.04 -3.26 -21.93
N GLU A 152 3.72 -3.96 -22.85
CA GLU A 152 3.47 -5.39 -23.09
C GLU A 152 3.68 -6.14 -21.77
N GLY A 153 2.57 -6.56 -21.16
CA GLY A 153 2.59 -7.15 -19.84
C GLY A 153 1.20 -7.35 -19.29
N VAL A 154 0.51 -8.33 -19.87
CA VAL A 154 -0.61 -9.09 -19.30
C VAL A 154 -1.92 -8.32 -19.06
N GLU A 155 -2.69 -8.16 -20.13
CA GLU A 155 -4.15 -8.17 -20.07
C GLU A 155 -4.60 -9.36 -19.19
N GLY A 156 -5.01 -9.08 -17.95
CA GLY A 156 -5.51 -10.11 -17.03
C GLY A 156 -4.74 -10.33 -15.72
N MET A 157 -3.61 -9.66 -15.47
CA MET A 157 -2.91 -9.71 -14.16
C MET A 157 -2.96 -8.39 -13.35
N SER A 158 -3.87 -7.48 -13.68
CA SER A 158 -4.04 -6.25 -12.90
C SER A 158 -4.92 -6.49 -11.68
N ALA A 159 -4.38 -6.11 -10.51
CA ALA A 159 -4.99 -5.78 -9.22
C ALA A 159 -6.06 -6.72 -8.67
#